data_AF-T5A5M7-F1
#
_entry.id   AF-T5A5M7-F1
#
_cell.length_a   1.000
_cell.length_b   1.000
_cell.length_c   1.000
_cell.angle_alpha   90.00
_cell.angle_beta   90.00
_cell.angle_gamma   90.00
#
_symmetry.space_group_name_H-M   'P 1'
#
loop_
_entity.id
_entity.type
_entity.pdbx_description
1 polymer ?
#
loop_
_entity_poly.entity_id
_entity_poly.type
_entity_poly.pdbx_seq_one_letter_code
_entity_poly.pdbx_strand_id
1 'polypeptide(L)'
;MTRGGTASTAAQAAPPPSTPPAAVASRPMHQALPPRLRPAFSTLQQHYSPARNLAPKPLTSTFLAPPSPSKLPANVAASAETNKLQTELLQLHLLHREAAPVQAQWQASARDKLGRRFAELGEASRALADRQRAGLERDNILALRRWGSSGKGLDEKIQLLGDILTGLWALSEPGGRHGRAVRRFERWADGVRQVEEARASSGAAATLLQSQDALFIDGLDATWKDDPGSSR
;
A
#
# COMPACT_ATOMS: atom_id res chain seq x y z
N MET A 1 15.08 -6.54 25.16
CA MET A 1 16.54 -6.27 25.13
C MET A 1 16.98 -6.72 23.74
N THR A 2 17.39 -5.86 22.80
CA THR A 2 18.62 -5.05 22.81
C THR A 2 18.48 -3.89 21.78
N ARG A 3 18.80 -2.66 22.22
CA ARG A 3 19.40 -1.48 21.56
C ARG A 3 19.03 -1.18 20.09
N GLY A 4 18.58 0.02 19.69
CA GLY A 4 18.98 1.36 20.14
C GLY A 4 19.99 1.95 19.14
N GLY A 5 19.57 2.91 18.31
CA GLY A 5 20.44 3.59 17.34
C GLY A 5 19.75 4.77 16.64
N THR A 6 19.91 5.95 17.21
CA THR A 6 19.52 7.28 16.67
C THR A 6 20.76 8.07 16.26
N ALA A 7 20.76 8.67 15.07
CA ALA A 7 21.54 9.87 14.66
C ALA A 7 21.07 10.19 13.21
N SER A 8 20.47 11.31 12.81
CA SER A 8 20.62 12.76 13.05
C SER A 8 21.82 13.42 12.36
N THR A 9 21.48 14.45 11.55
CA THR A 9 22.30 15.59 11.09
C THR A 9 23.21 15.29 9.87
N ALA A 10 23.33 16.11 8.80
CA ALA A 10 23.34 17.56 8.72
C ALA A 10 22.88 18.09 7.35
N ALA A 11 22.17 19.23 7.39
CA ALA A 11 22.03 20.18 6.29
C ALA A 11 23.35 20.94 6.10
N GLN A 12 23.69 21.30 4.85
CA GLN A 12 24.72 22.29 4.55
C GLN A 12 24.12 23.46 3.77
N ALA A 13 24.34 24.64 4.33
CA ALA A 13 23.93 25.95 3.88
C ALA A 13 25.04 26.62 3.05
N ALA A 14 24.63 27.62 2.25
CA ALA A 14 25.49 28.61 1.60
C ALA A 14 26.37 29.41 2.59
N PRO A 15 27.42 30.10 2.11
CA PRO A 15 27.56 31.54 2.40
C PRO A 15 28.22 32.32 1.19
N PRO A 16 28.69 33.60 1.31
CA PRO A 16 28.02 34.79 0.77
C PRO A 16 29.01 35.73 -0.05
N PRO A 17 28.70 37.02 -0.35
CA PRO A 17 29.26 37.80 -1.47
C PRO A 17 30.45 38.73 -1.14
N SER A 18 31.12 39.24 -2.18
CA SER A 18 32.05 40.38 -2.10
C SER A 18 32.01 41.27 -3.35
N THR A 19 31.89 42.57 -3.12
CA THR A 19 31.80 43.71 -4.06
C THR A 19 33.20 44.38 -4.25
N PRO A 20 33.33 45.59 -4.85
CA PRO A 20 33.90 45.92 -6.16
C PRO A 20 35.31 46.58 -6.07
N PRO A 21 35.91 47.10 -7.17
CA PRO A 21 35.82 48.55 -7.37
C PRO A 21 35.80 49.05 -8.84
N ALA A 22 35.41 50.31 -8.96
CA ALA A 22 35.30 51.13 -10.16
C ALA A 22 36.63 51.65 -10.71
N ALA A 23 36.69 51.93 -12.02
CA ALA A 23 37.54 52.99 -12.58
C ALA A 23 37.01 53.47 -13.96
N VAL A 24 36.41 54.66 -13.94
CA VAL A 24 36.62 55.81 -14.83
C VAL A 24 36.94 55.53 -16.32
N ALA A 25 36.02 55.90 -17.21
CA ALA A 25 36.36 56.31 -18.56
C ALA A 25 35.53 57.54 -18.98
N SER A 26 36.27 58.52 -19.48
CA SER A 26 35.95 59.91 -19.75
C SER A 26 35.19 60.11 -21.06
N ARG A 27 34.30 61.11 -21.10
CA ARG A 27 33.89 61.83 -22.33
C ARG A 27 34.96 62.92 -22.63
N PRO A 28 34.98 63.66 -23.76
CA PRO A 28 34.16 63.62 -24.99
C PRO A 28 34.96 63.80 -26.32
N MET A 29 34.29 63.65 -27.48
CA MET A 29 34.35 64.51 -28.70
C MET A 29 33.57 63.81 -29.84
N HIS A 30 32.39 64.32 -30.21
CA HIS A 30 32.14 65.08 -31.45
C HIS A 30 32.39 64.31 -32.74
N GLN A 31 31.33 63.72 -33.31
CA GLN A 31 31.15 63.62 -34.76
C GLN A 31 29.66 63.49 -35.11
N ALA A 32 29.29 64.23 -36.14
CA ALA A 32 27.96 64.75 -36.43
C ALA A 32 26.98 63.68 -36.93
N LEU A 33 25.72 63.80 -36.49
CA LEU A 33 24.58 63.15 -37.13
C LEU A 33 24.19 63.91 -38.41
N PRO A 34 23.84 63.23 -39.51
CA PRO A 34 23.12 63.86 -40.61
C PRO A 34 21.65 64.13 -40.20
N PRO A 35 21.08 65.29 -40.55
CA PRO A 35 19.74 65.69 -40.12
C PRO A 35 18.65 64.89 -40.83
N ARG A 36 17.75 64.30 -40.04
CA ARG A 36 16.49 63.72 -40.51
C ARG A 36 15.55 64.84 -41.00
N LEU A 37 15.28 64.83 -42.29
CA LEU A 37 14.33 65.68 -43.00
C LEU A 37 12.94 65.57 -42.37
N ARG A 38 12.50 66.60 -41.65
CA ARG A 38 11.09 66.78 -41.28
C ARG A 38 10.40 67.58 -42.39
N PRO A 39 9.28 67.11 -42.97
CA PRO A 39 8.50 67.91 -43.90
C PRO A 39 7.91 69.12 -43.15
N ALA A 40 8.28 70.33 -43.58
CA ALA A 40 7.67 71.57 -43.12
C ALA A 40 6.28 71.70 -43.75
N PHE A 41 5.25 71.80 -42.92
CA PHE A 41 3.89 72.12 -43.35
C PHE A 41 3.86 73.59 -43.79
N SER A 42 3.92 73.84 -45.10
CA SER A 42 3.79 75.17 -45.69
C SER A 42 2.31 75.49 -45.92
N THR A 43 1.80 76.53 -45.26
CA THR A 43 0.39 76.96 -45.31
C THR A 43 0.07 77.93 -46.44
N LEU A 44 0.78 77.87 -47.57
CA LEU A 44 0.60 78.83 -48.67
C LEU A 44 0.17 78.22 -50.01
N GLN A 45 -0.62 77.14 -49.97
CA GLN A 45 -1.49 76.75 -51.09
C GLN A 45 -2.77 76.11 -50.55
N GLN A 46 -3.78 76.94 -50.29
CA GLN A 46 -5.15 76.49 -50.19
C GLN A 46 -5.70 76.24 -51.59
N HIS A 47 -5.67 74.98 -52.03
CA HIS A 47 -6.58 74.50 -53.07
C HIS A 47 -7.43 73.37 -52.48
N TYR A 48 -8.59 73.77 -51.94
CA TYR A 48 -9.72 72.89 -51.69
C TYR A 48 -10.21 72.31 -53.02
N SER A 49 -10.17 70.98 -53.14
CA SER A 49 -11.07 70.20 -54.00
C SER A 49 -10.95 68.72 -53.60
N PRO A 50 -11.93 68.15 -52.86
CA PRO A 50 -11.97 66.71 -52.65
C PRO A 50 -12.24 66.04 -54.00
N ALA A 51 -11.26 65.32 -54.53
CA ALA A 51 -11.44 64.53 -55.74
C ALA A 51 -12.60 63.55 -55.51
N ARG A 52 -13.60 63.67 -56.38
CA ARG A 52 -14.85 62.92 -56.38
C ARG A 52 -14.54 61.42 -56.60
N ASN A 53 -14.72 60.60 -55.57
CA ASN A 53 -14.61 59.14 -55.69
C ASN A 53 -15.61 58.63 -56.74
N LEU A 54 -15.11 58.12 -57.87
CA LEU A 54 -15.89 57.51 -58.96
C LEU A 54 -16.09 55.99 -58.78
N ALA A 55 -15.78 55.45 -57.60
CA ALA A 55 -16.12 54.07 -57.26
C ALA A 55 -17.57 54.01 -56.74
N PRO A 56 -18.43 53.09 -57.24
CA PRO A 56 -19.78 52.92 -56.72
C PRO A 56 -19.71 52.57 -55.24
N LYS A 57 -20.53 53.25 -54.43
CA LYS A 57 -20.63 53.01 -52.98
C LYS A 57 -20.89 51.51 -52.75
N PRO A 58 -20.13 50.82 -51.89
CA PRO A 58 -20.37 49.41 -51.61
C PRO A 58 -21.79 49.22 -51.05
N LEU A 59 -22.49 48.21 -51.56
CA LEU A 59 -23.87 47.90 -51.17
C LEU A 59 -23.92 47.58 -49.67
N THR A 60 -24.96 48.03 -48.99
CA THR A 60 -25.21 47.79 -47.56
C THR A 60 -25.24 46.31 -47.17
N SER A 61 -25.47 45.43 -48.15
CA SER A 61 -25.38 43.97 -48.01
C SER A 61 -23.98 43.49 -47.57
N THR A 62 -22.91 44.17 -47.96
CA THR A 62 -21.54 43.84 -47.53
C THR A 62 -21.30 44.11 -46.04
N PHE A 63 -22.07 45.01 -45.42
CA PHE A 63 -21.98 45.32 -43.99
C PHE A 63 -22.86 44.42 -43.12
N LEU A 64 -23.89 43.79 -43.70
CA LEU A 64 -24.86 42.96 -42.98
C LEU A 64 -24.54 41.46 -43.04
N ALA A 65 -23.70 41.03 -43.97
CA ALA A 65 -23.20 39.67 -43.98
C ALA A 65 -21.92 39.58 -43.12
N PRO A 66 -21.81 38.64 -42.16
CA PRO A 66 -20.52 38.37 -41.52
C PRO A 66 -19.50 38.02 -42.60
N PRO A 67 -18.29 38.59 -42.60
CA PRO A 67 -17.29 38.29 -43.60
C PRO A 67 -17.01 36.79 -43.54
N SER A 68 -17.33 36.09 -44.63
CA SER A 68 -17.04 34.67 -44.78
C SER A 68 -15.52 34.46 -44.57
N PRO A 69 -15.08 33.51 -43.73
CA PRO A 69 -13.70 33.44 -43.19
C PRO A 69 -12.60 33.24 -44.24
N SER A 70 -12.98 33.04 -45.50
CA SER A 70 -12.11 32.60 -46.59
C SER A 70 -11.33 33.71 -47.31
N LYS A 71 -11.45 34.99 -46.93
CA LYS A 71 -10.78 36.11 -47.64
C LYS A 71 -10.11 37.13 -46.72
N LEU A 72 -9.61 36.69 -45.56
CA LEU A 72 -8.62 37.49 -44.83
C LEU A 72 -7.25 37.27 -45.48
N PRO A 73 -6.38 38.29 -45.58
CA PRO A 73 -5.00 38.09 -46.04
C PRO A 73 -4.36 36.97 -45.21
N ALA A 74 -3.56 36.09 -45.82
CA ALA A 74 -2.93 34.97 -45.11
C ALA A 74 -2.22 35.40 -43.80
N ASN A 75 -1.68 36.63 -43.76
CA ASN A 75 -1.09 37.23 -42.56
C ASN A 75 -2.08 37.49 -41.40
N VAL A 76 -3.35 37.78 -41.69
CA VAL A 76 -4.39 38.00 -40.67
C VAL A 76 -4.97 36.68 -40.17
N ALA A 77 -5.11 35.68 -41.05
CA ALA A 77 -5.47 34.33 -40.64
C ALA A 77 -4.34 33.70 -39.78
N ALA A 78 -3.10 33.81 -40.23
CA ALA A 78 -1.93 33.35 -39.46
C ALA A 78 -1.80 34.09 -38.11
N SER A 79 -2.06 35.41 -38.05
CA SER A 79 -1.99 36.14 -36.78
C SER A 79 -3.12 35.78 -35.81
N ALA A 80 -4.32 35.48 -36.32
CA ALA A 80 -5.42 34.97 -35.50
C ALA A 80 -5.08 33.60 -34.90
N GLU A 81 -4.47 32.71 -35.69
CA GLU A 81 -4.00 31.41 -35.21
C GLU A 81 -2.86 31.55 -34.18
N THR A 82 -1.91 32.46 -34.38
CA THR A 82 -0.84 32.69 -33.38
C THR A 82 -1.38 33.27 -32.08
N ASN A 83 -2.34 34.19 -32.15
CA ASN A 83 -2.98 34.76 -30.95
C ASN A 83 -3.74 33.68 -30.19
N LYS A 84 -4.44 32.78 -30.91
CA LYS A 84 -5.10 31.63 -30.30
C LYS A 84 -4.11 30.72 -29.57
N LEU A 85 -3.03 30.32 -30.24
CA LEU A 85 -2.00 29.46 -29.62
C LEU A 85 -1.34 30.15 -28.40
N GLN A 86 -1.11 31.45 -28.46
CA GLN A 86 -0.60 32.22 -27.32
C GLN A 86 -1.57 32.21 -26.14
N THR A 87 -2.89 32.36 -26.40
CA THR A 87 -3.89 32.27 -25.34
C THR A 87 -3.99 30.87 -24.74
N GLU A 88 -3.90 29.82 -25.57
CA GLU A 88 -3.90 28.43 -25.10
C GLU A 88 -2.67 28.11 -24.24
N LEU A 89 -1.48 28.55 -24.66
CA LEU A 89 -0.26 28.39 -23.88
C LEU A 89 -0.32 29.12 -22.53
N LEU A 90 -0.88 30.34 -22.51
CA LEU A 90 -1.09 31.09 -21.27
C LEU A 90 -2.05 30.34 -20.35
N GLN A 91 -3.19 29.87 -20.88
CA GLN A 91 -4.17 29.10 -20.11
C GLN A 91 -3.56 27.82 -19.54
N LEU A 92 -2.81 27.07 -20.35
CA LEU A 92 -2.13 25.85 -19.91
C LEU A 92 -1.07 26.16 -18.85
N HIS A 93 -0.31 27.25 -19.02
CA HIS A 93 0.70 27.67 -18.04
C HIS A 93 0.07 28.03 -16.70
N LEU A 94 -1.01 28.82 -16.70
CA LEU A 94 -1.72 29.18 -15.47
C LEU A 94 -2.31 27.94 -14.77
N LEU A 95 -2.94 27.06 -15.55
CA LEU A 95 -3.47 25.80 -15.02
C LEU A 95 -2.36 24.94 -14.40
N HIS A 96 -1.23 24.79 -15.09
CA HIS A 96 -0.11 23.98 -14.61
C HIS A 96 0.53 24.57 -13.36
N ARG A 97 0.67 25.91 -13.31
CA ARG A 97 1.20 26.62 -12.14
C ARG A 97 0.35 26.38 -10.89
N GLU A 98 -0.97 26.34 -11.04
CA GLU A 98 -1.91 26.17 -9.92
C GLU A 98 -2.19 24.70 -9.59
N ALA A 99 -1.96 23.78 -10.51
CA ALA A 99 -2.25 22.36 -10.32
C ALA A 99 -1.51 21.75 -9.12
N ALA A 100 -0.19 21.98 -9.01
CA ALA A 100 0.62 21.43 -7.92
C ALA A 100 0.18 21.93 -6.52
N PRO A 101 0.04 23.25 -6.26
CA PRO A 101 -0.40 23.73 -4.95
C PRO A 101 -1.83 23.31 -4.62
N VAL A 102 -2.76 23.34 -5.59
CA VAL A 102 -4.16 22.90 -5.36
C VAL A 102 -4.21 21.40 -5.05
N GLN A 103 -3.44 20.58 -5.76
CA GLN A 103 -3.35 19.15 -5.50
C GLN A 103 -2.78 18.87 -4.11
N ALA A 104 -1.72 19.58 -3.71
CA ALA A 104 -1.13 19.45 -2.37
C ALA A 104 -2.13 19.83 -1.27
N GLN A 105 -2.85 20.95 -1.44
CA GLN A 105 -3.90 21.38 -0.50
C GLN A 105 -5.05 20.36 -0.42
N TRP A 106 -5.49 19.84 -1.55
CA TRP A 106 -6.52 18.81 -1.59
C TRP A 106 -6.06 17.54 -0.85
N GLN A 107 -4.86 17.06 -1.13
CA GLN A 107 -4.29 15.88 -0.45
C GLN A 107 -4.14 16.12 1.06
N ALA A 108 -3.65 17.29 1.48
CA ALA A 108 -3.55 17.65 2.89
C ALA A 108 -4.92 17.64 3.56
N SER A 109 -5.93 18.25 2.93
CA SER A 109 -7.30 18.27 3.46
C SER A 109 -7.93 16.89 3.53
N ALA A 110 -7.66 16.02 2.54
CA ALA A 110 -8.15 14.66 2.51
C ALA A 110 -7.49 13.81 3.60
N ARG A 111 -6.16 13.93 3.77
CA ARG A 111 -5.41 13.25 4.82
C ARG A 111 -5.87 13.65 6.20
N ASP A 112 -6.10 14.94 6.44
CA ASP A 112 -6.57 15.46 7.72
C ASP A 112 -8.00 14.97 8.03
N LYS A 113 -8.93 15.05 7.06
CA LYS A 113 -10.30 14.52 7.23
C LYS A 113 -10.32 13.02 7.51
N LEU A 114 -9.58 12.23 6.73
CA LEU A 114 -9.49 10.78 6.92
C LEU A 114 -8.78 10.45 8.23
N GLY A 115 -7.69 11.15 8.54
CA GLY A 115 -6.91 10.98 9.77
C GLY A 115 -7.77 11.17 11.01
N ARG A 116 -8.60 12.22 11.07
CA ARG A 116 -9.56 12.43 12.16
C ARG A 116 -10.56 11.28 12.28
N ARG A 117 -11.15 10.84 11.15
CA ARG A 117 -12.10 9.72 11.16
C ARG A 117 -11.47 8.41 11.62
N PHE A 118 -10.23 8.13 11.20
CA PHE A 118 -9.51 6.95 11.65
C PHE A 118 -9.10 7.04 13.12
N ALA A 119 -8.75 8.22 13.61
CA ALA A 119 -8.49 8.45 15.03
C ALA A 119 -9.75 8.22 15.87
N GLU A 120 -10.87 8.85 15.49
CA GLU A 120 -12.19 8.65 16.11
C GLU A 120 -12.61 7.17 16.12
N LEU A 121 -12.48 6.49 14.98
CA LEU A 121 -12.79 5.06 14.87
C LEU A 121 -11.85 4.19 15.72
N GLY A 122 -10.56 4.54 15.76
CA GLY A 122 -9.56 3.86 16.56
C GLY A 122 -9.85 3.98 18.05
N GLU A 123 -10.24 5.16 18.52
CA GLU A 123 -10.67 5.39 19.90
C GLU A 123 -11.96 4.63 20.22
N ALA A 124 -12.96 4.69 19.35
CA ALA A 124 -14.21 3.95 19.53
C ALA A 124 -13.99 2.43 19.57
N SER A 125 -13.12 1.91 18.71
CA SER A 125 -12.74 0.49 18.67
C SER A 125 -12.04 0.05 19.96
N ARG A 126 -11.07 0.84 20.46
CA ARG A 126 -10.42 0.56 21.75
C ARG A 126 -11.42 0.58 22.90
N ALA A 127 -12.28 1.59 22.95
CA ALA A 127 -13.31 1.68 23.98
C ALA A 127 -14.29 0.49 23.94
N LEU A 128 -14.65 0.00 22.75
CA LEU A 128 -15.46 -1.21 22.59
C LEU A 128 -14.71 -2.46 23.06
N ALA A 129 -13.45 -2.61 22.67
CA ALA A 129 -12.62 -3.73 23.09
C ALA A 129 -12.45 -3.78 24.62
N ASP A 130 -12.28 -2.65 25.27
CA ASP A 130 -12.18 -2.57 26.73
C ASP A 130 -13.50 -2.95 27.42
N ARG A 131 -14.65 -2.50 26.88
CA ARG A 131 -15.97 -2.93 27.37
C ARG A 131 -16.18 -4.43 27.19
N GLN A 132 -15.79 -4.98 26.05
CA GLN A 132 -15.89 -6.41 25.77
C GLN A 132 -15.01 -7.21 26.73
N ARG A 133 -13.76 -6.80 26.95
CA ARG A 133 -12.85 -7.42 27.94
C ARG A 133 -13.46 -7.41 29.33
N ALA A 134 -13.98 -6.28 29.78
CA ALA A 134 -14.61 -6.16 31.08
C ALA A 134 -15.90 -7.01 31.20
N GLY A 135 -16.64 -7.20 30.11
CA GLY A 135 -17.78 -8.12 30.07
C GLY A 135 -17.34 -9.58 30.22
N LEU A 136 -16.40 -10.00 29.39
CA LEU A 136 -15.84 -11.35 29.42
C LEU A 136 -15.17 -11.67 30.75
N GLU A 137 -14.50 -10.71 31.38
CA GLU A 137 -13.89 -10.88 32.70
C GLU A 137 -14.95 -11.14 33.78
N ARG A 138 -16.05 -10.38 33.76
CA ARG A 138 -17.17 -10.60 34.69
C ARG A 138 -17.78 -11.98 34.49
N ASP A 139 -18.05 -12.36 33.25
CA ASP A 139 -18.63 -13.67 32.91
C ASP A 139 -17.68 -14.80 33.31
N ASN A 140 -16.38 -14.63 33.09
CA ASN A 140 -15.36 -15.61 33.48
C ASN A 140 -15.27 -15.75 35.00
N ILE A 141 -15.26 -14.64 35.75
CA ILE A 141 -15.28 -14.68 37.22
C ILE A 141 -16.53 -15.41 37.73
N LEU A 142 -17.70 -15.15 37.14
CA LEU A 142 -18.94 -15.87 37.50
C LEU A 142 -18.86 -17.36 37.16
N ALA A 143 -18.31 -17.70 35.99
CA ALA A 143 -18.08 -19.08 35.59
C ALA A 143 -17.12 -19.80 36.54
N LEU A 144 -16.00 -19.16 36.92
CA LEU A 144 -15.03 -19.70 37.88
C LEU A 144 -15.65 -19.86 39.27
N ARG A 145 -16.48 -18.91 39.72
CA ARG A 145 -17.22 -19.04 41.00
C ARG A 145 -18.19 -20.22 40.98
N ARG A 146 -18.98 -20.36 39.90
CA ARG A 146 -19.91 -21.49 39.73
C ARG A 146 -19.17 -22.82 39.62
N TRP A 147 -18.02 -22.83 38.93
CA TRP A 147 -17.19 -24.01 38.82
C TRP A 147 -16.57 -24.36 40.17
N GLY A 148 -16.11 -23.39 40.96
CA GLY A 148 -15.58 -23.58 42.31
C GLY A 148 -16.62 -23.96 43.36
N SER A 149 -17.89 -23.60 43.20
CA SER A 149 -18.93 -23.88 44.21
C SER A 149 -19.39 -25.33 44.28
N SER A 150 -19.06 -26.18 43.29
CA SER A 150 -19.47 -27.59 43.27
C SER A 150 -18.55 -28.50 44.09
N GLY A 151 -18.66 -28.47 45.41
CA GLY A 151 -18.10 -29.46 46.34
C GLY A 151 -16.58 -29.41 46.58
N LYS A 152 -15.76 -29.43 45.52
CA LYS A 152 -14.30 -29.26 45.60
C LYS A 152 -13.91 -27.80 45.38
N GLY A 153 -12.86 -27.33 46.05
CA GLY A 153 -12.32 -25.98 45.86
C GLY A 153 -11.91 -25.72 44.41
N LEU A 154 -11.90 -24.45 44.00
CA LEU A 154 -11.49 -24.06 42.65
C LEU A 154 -10.05 -24.51 42.34
N ASP A 155 -9.14 -24.35 43.30
CA ASP A 155 -7.73 -24.71 43.16
C ASP A 155 -7.55 -26.21 42.92
N GLU A 156 -8.28 -27.06 43.65
CA GLU A 156 -8.25 -28.51 43.46
C GLU A 156 -8.75 -28.91 42.07
N LYS A 157 -9.80 -28.25 41.56
CA LYS A 157 -10.32 -28.51 40.22
C LYS A 157 -9.35 -28.06 39.13
N ILE A 158 -8.63 -26.96 39.35
CA ILE A 158 -7.58 -26.49 38.45
C ILE A 158 -6.42 -27.49 38.43
N GLN A 159 -5.98 -27.99 39.59
CA GLN A 159 -4.92 -29.00 39.66
C GLN A 159 -5.35 -30.29 38.97
N LEU A 160 -6.54 -30.81 39.25
CA LEU A 160 -7.07 -31.99 38.57
C LEU A 160 -7.15 -31.81 37.05
N LEU A 161 -7.59 -30.65 36.57
CA LEU A 161 -7.62 -30.36 35.15
C LEU A 161 -6.21 -30.30 34.55
N GLY A 162 -5.24 -29.72 35.29
CA GLY A 162 -3.83 -29.70 34.93
C GLY A 162 -3.22 -31.10 34.82
N ASP A 163 -3.54 -31.98 35.77
CA ASP A 163 -3.09 -33.37 35.77
C ASP A 163 -3.67 -34.15 34.59
N ILE A 164 -4.97 -33.98 34.32
CA ILE A 164 -5.65 -34.59 33.17
C ILE A 164 -5.04 -34.11 31.85
N LEU A 165 -4.82 -32.79 31.73
CA LEU A 165 -4.20 -32.22 30.54
C LEU A 165 -2.78 -32.75 30.36
N THR A 166 -1.95 -32.72 31.40
CA THR A 166 -0.59 -33.26 31.36
C THR A 166 -0.59 -34.75 31.01
N GLY A 167 -1.51 -35.51 31.58
CA GLY A 167 -1.75 -36.92 31.24
C GLY A 167 -2.21 -37.13 29.80
N LEU A 168 -2.99 -36.21 29.23
CA LEU A 168 -3.41 -36.23 27.83
C LEU A 168 -2.27 -35.85 26.88
N TRP A 169 -1.47 -34.84 27.22
CA TRP A 169 -0.28 -34.46 26.47
C TRP A 169 0.72 -35.62 26.44
N ALA A 170 0.98 -36.27 27.59
CA ALA A 170 1.81 -37.48 27.66
C ALA A 170 1.21 -38.70 26.91
N LEU A 171 -0.10 -38.69 26.65
CA LEU A 171 -0.75 -39.70 25.80
C LEU A 171 -0.46 -39.45 24.33
N SER A 172 -0.63 -38.18 23.95
CA SER A 172 -0.68 -37.72 22.57
C SER A 172 0.69 -37.38 21.99
N GLU A 173 1.72 -37.27 22.82
CA GLU A 173 3.08 -36.98 22.37
C GLU A 173 3.55 -38.07 21.36
N PRO A 174 4.23 -37.69 20.26
CA PRO A 174 4.75 -38.67 19.30
C PRO A 174 5.83 -39.53 19.99
N GLY A 175 5.48 -40.78 20.30
CA GLY A 175 6.28 -41.69 21.15
C GLY A 175 5.80 -41.82 22.59
N GLY A 176 4.74 -41.09 22.95
CA GLY A 176 3.94 -41.25 24.16
C GLY A 176 3.21 -42.59 24.20
N ARG A 177 2.45 -42.86 25.27
CA ARG A 177 1.88 -44.20 25.50
C ARG A 177 0.95 -44.65 24.36
N HIS A 178 0.18 -43.74 23.74
CA HIS A 178 -0.64 -44.06 22.57
C HIS A 178 0.25 -44.42 21.37
N GLY A 179 1.25 -43.59 21.07
CA GLY A 179 2.18 -43.83 19.97
C GLY A 179 2.96 -45.14 20.12
N ARG A 180 3.31 -45.55 21.34
CA ARG A 180 3.97 -46.85 21.60
C ARG A 180 3.01 -48.02 21.40
N ALA A 181 1.78 -47.90 21.87
CA ALA A 181 0.75 -48.91 21.67
C ALA A 181 0.44 -49.08 20.17
N VAL A 182 0.26 -47.97 19.44
CA VAL A 182 0.04 -47.97 17.98
C VAL A 182 1.23 -48.59 17.25
N ARG A 183 2.48 -48.20 17.55
CA ARG A 183 3.67 -48.82 16.93
C ARG A 183 3.85 -50.30 17.25
N ARG A 184 3.39 -50.77 18.42
CA ARG A 184 3.43 -52.21 18.75
C ARG A 184 2.36 -52.96 17.96
N PHE A 185 1.17 -52.37 17.83
CA PHE A 185 0.11 -52.91 16.98
C PHE A 185 0.50 -52.94 15.50
N GLU A 186 1.09 -51.86 14.97
CA GLU A 186 1.60 -51.79 13.59
C GLU A 186 2.64 -52.88 13.34
N ARG A 187 3.64 -53.03 14.24
CA ARG A 187 4.65 -54.09 14.11
C ARG A 187 4.05 -55.50 14.15
N TRP A 188 3.05 -55.73 15.00
CA TRP A 188 2.34 -57.00 15.05
C TRP A 188 1.55 -57.24 13.75
N ALA A 189 0.84 -56.23 13.25
CA ALA A 189 0.08 -56.30 12.00
C ALA A 189 1.00 -56.54 10.78
N ASP A 190 2.18 -55.91 10.74
CA ASP A 190 3.21 -56.14 9.74
C ASP A 190 3.75 -57.58 9.82
N GLY A 191 3.96 -58.10 11.03
CA GLY A 191 4.35 -59.50 11.25
C GLY A 191 3.29 -60.50 10.76
N VAL A 192 2.01 -60.22 11.02
CA VAL A 192 0.89 -61.02 10.51
C VAL A 192 0.88 -61.02 8.98
N ARG A 193 1.02 -59.85 8.34
CA ARG A 193 1.14 -59.75 6.87
C ARG A 193 2.31 -60.56 6.33
N GLN A 194 3.49 -60.46 6.95
CA GLN A 194 4.67 -61.20 6.52
C GLN A 194 4.49 -62.72 6.63
N VAL A 195 3.82 -63.21 7.68
CA VAL A 195 3.49 -64.63 7.84
C VAL A 195 2.47 -65.09 6.79
N GLU A 196 1.46 -64.27 6.48
CA GLU A 196 0.50 -64.58 5.42
C GLU A 196 1.15 -64.59 4.02
N GLU A 197 2.03 -63.63 3.72
CA GLU A 197 2.81 -63.58 2.49
C GLU A 197 3.82 -64.73 2.40
N ALA A 198 4.45 -65.10 3.52
CA ALA A 198 5.32 -66.28 3.62
C ALA A 198 4.53 -67.58 3.40
N ARG A 199 3.28 -67.69 3.84
CA ARG A 199 2.41 -68.84 3.53
C ARG A 199 2.00 -68.87 2.06
N ALA A 200 1.70 -67.72 1.47
CA ALA A 200 1.32 -67.61 0.06
C ALA A 200 2.51 -67.92 -0.89
N SER A 201 3.72 -67.49 -0.52
CA SER A 201 4.96 -67.80 -1.24
C SER A 201 5.53 -69.19 -0.91
N SER A 202 5.29 -69.70 0.29
CA SER A 202 5.58 -71.08 0.72
C SER A 202 4.48 -72.07 0.35
N GLY A 203 3.74 -71.80 -0.72
CA GLY A 203 3.06 -72.84 -1.51
C GLY A 203 4.03 -73.83 -2.20
N ALA A 204 5.33 -73.76 -1.91
CA ALA A 204 6.38 -74.70 -2.33
C ALA A 204 7.01 -75.46 -1.13
N ALA A 205 6.20 -75.83 -0.15
CA ALA A 205 6.16 -77.10 0.61
C ALA A 205 7.41 -77.82 1.21
N ALA A 206 8.68 -77.42 1.06
CA ALA A 206 9.77 -78.37 1.43
C ALA A 206 10.82 -77.93 2.46
N THR A 207 10.97 -76.64 2.79
CA THR A 207 12.13 -76.17 3.59
C THR A 207 11.82 -75.53 4.95
N LEU A 208 10.55 -75.50 5.40
CA LEU A 208 10.14 -74.76 6.60
C LEU A 208 9.87 -75.60 7.86
N LEU A 209 10.27 -76.87 7.90
CA LEU A 209 10.19 -77.66 9.15
C LEU A 209 11.19 -77.16 10.22
N GLN A 210 12.13 -76.27 9.88
CA GLN A 210 13.14 -75.74 10.80
C GLN A 210 12.73 -74.47 11.58
N SER A 211 11.64 -73.79 11.22
CA SER A 211 11.13 -72.66 12.01
C SER A 211 9.63 -72.79 12.20
N GLN A 212 9.22 -73.72 13.05
CA GLN A 212 7.81 -73.90 13.45
C GLN A 212 7.21 -72.62 14.07
N ASP A 213 8.06 -71.72 14.58
CA ASP A 213 7.67 -70.40 15.09
C ASP A 213 7.23 -69.42 13.99
N ALA A 214 7.59 -69.65 12.72
CA ALA A 214 7.21 -68.79 11.60
C ALA A 214 5.81 -69.09 11.04
N LEU A 215 5.17 -70.17 11.49
CA LEU A 215 3.88 -70.63 10.99
C LEU A 215 2.70 -70.19 11.85
N PHE A 216 2.93 -69.66 13.05
CA PHE A 216 1.87 -69.22 13.94
C PHE A 216 1.94 -67.70 14.12
N ILE A 217 0.78 -67.06 14.06
CA ILE A 217 0.67 -65.67 14.48
C ILE A 217 0.84 -65.70 15.98
N ASP A 218 2.00 -65.24 16.47
CA ASP A 218 2.15 -65.04 17.91
C ASP A 218 1.08 -64.05 18.38
N GLY A 219 0.44 -64.38 19.49
CA GLY A 219 -0.62 -63.56 20.05
C GLY A 219 -0.09 -62.16 20.33
N LEU A 220 -0.92 -61.13 20.15
CA LEU A 220 -0.53 -59.77 20.54
C LEU A 220 -0.17 -59.78 22.04
N ASP A 221 1.13 -59.70 22.32
CA ASP A 221 1.73 -59.87 23.64
C ASP A 221 1.00 -59.04 24.71
N ALA A 222 0.46 -59.70 25.74
CA ALA A 222 -0.44 -59.11 26.75
C ALA A 222 0.11 -57.85 27.43
N THR A 223 1.43 -57.64 27.37
CA THR A 223 2.11 -56.40 27.78
C THR A 223 1.62 -55.14 27.06
N TRP A 224 0.87 -55.26 25.95
CA TRP A 224 0.18 -54.12 25.33
C TRP A 224 -0.93 -53.55 26.22
N LYS A 225 -1.48 -54.35 27.14
CA LYS A 225 -2.48 -53.94 28.14
C LYS A 225 -1.85 -53.51 29.46
N ASP A 226 -0.59 -53.83 29.70
CA ASP A 226 0.07 -53.49 30.95
C ASP A 226 0.27 -51.97 31.01
N ASP A 227 -0.50 -51.36 31.91
CA ASP A 227 -0.31 -50.00 32.36
C ASP A 227 0.96 -49.96 33.23
N PRO A 228 2.07 -49.33 32.81
CA PRO A 228 3.25 -49.21 33.66
C PRO A 228 3.06 -48.21 34.83
N GLY A 229 1.81 -47.90 35.22
CA GLY A 229 1.47 -47.07 36.38
C GLY A 229 1.10 -47.84 37.65
N SER A 230 0.95 -49.17 37.62
CA SER A 230 0.70 -49.97 38.84
C SER A 230 2.01 -50.47 39.46
N SER A 231 2.87 -49.56 39.90
CA SER A 231 4.04 -49.88 40.72
C SER A 231 4.37 -48.68 41.62
N ARG A 232 3.72 -48.65 42.79
CA ARG A 232 4.01 -47.90 44.03
C ARG A 232 4.14 -46.38 43.98
#